data_AF-A0A0D2I4L9-F1
#
_entry.id   AF-A0A0D2I4L9-F1
#
_cell.length_a   1.000
_cell.length_b   1.000
_cell.length_c   1.000
_cell.angle_alpha   90.00
_cell.angle_beta   90.00
_cell.angle_gamma   90.00
#
_symmetry.space_group_name_H-M   'P 1'
#
loop_
_entity.id
_entity.type
_entity.pdbx_description
1 polymer ?
#
loop_
_entity_poly.entity_id
_entity_poly.type
_entity_poly.pdbx_seq_one_letter_code
_entity_poly.pdbx_strand_id
1 'polypeptide(L)'
;MIGLYSSRPESLEQYRENVEIESKTQLDEVERKLIGGLEELTVDVETHFRELTEIEEPLQRPFAAEALTKVTDERSSDEVLLTDRISEFRALREEKEELLCKLWNEWEDIQFDLIKLAVEALGKQSILVTQLQGGAMKPGQQERLENTLDAAQKIHNEIHHRHAELDQNMTGLEETVGQIANRTKKAATDMQQQYTVQKNKLFKGLMQSIEQLAAL
;
A
#
# COMPACT_ATOMS: atom_id res chain seq x y z
N MET A 1 8.28 88.99 -61.13
CA MET A 1 7.72 90.24 -60.61
C MET A 1 8.10 90.32 -59.13
N ILE A 2 8.94 91.30 -58.76
CA ILE A 2 9.03 92.02 -57.47
C ILE A 2 9.15 91.14 -56.20
N GLY A 3 10.19 91.21 -55.36
CA GLY A 3 11.30 92.15 -55.26
C GLY A 3 12.28 91.69 -54.17
N LEU A 4 13.55 91.99 -54.41
CA LEU A 4 14.70 91.84 -53.51
C LEU A 4 14.48 92.61 -52.20
N TYR A 5 14.83 92.04 -51.04
CA TYR A 5 15.49 92.79 -49.97
C TYR A 5 16.45 91.86 -49.19
N SER A 6 17.67 91.77 -49.71
CA SER A 6 18.85 91.57 -48.90
C SER A 6 19.05 92.85 -48.08
N SER A 7 18.61 92.85 -46.81
CA SER A 7 18.89 93.95 -45.88
C SER A 7 20.24 93.71 -45.22
N ARG A 8 21.27 94.34 -45.78
CA ARG A 8 22.61 94.52 -45.20
C ARG A 8 22.46 95.30 -43.88
N PRO A 9 23.13 94.93 -42.77
CA PRO A 9 22.99 95.66 -41.50
C PRO A 9 23.55 97.08 -41.63
N GLU A 10 22.78 98.08 -41.20
CA GLU A 10 23.11 99.51 -41.36
C GLU A 10 24.09 100.04 -40.28
N SER A 11 24.48 99.25 -39.27
CA SER A 11 25.68 99.50 -38.45
C SER A 11 26.18 98.25 -37.72
N LEU A 12 27.46 98.24 -37.34
CA LEU A 12 28.11 97.13 -36.64
C LEU A 12 27.53 96.89 -35.23
N GLU A 13 26.98 97.94 -34.62
CA GLU A 13 26.30 97.90 -33.32
C GLU A 13 25.01 97.09 -33.40
N GLN A 14 24.24 97.28 -34.47
CA GLN A 14 22.96 96.60 -34.69
C GLN A 14 23.14 95.10 -34.97
N TYR A 15 24.25 94.73 -35.61
CA TYR A 15 24.63 93.33 -35.76
C TYR A 15 25.03 92.69 -34.42
N ARG A 16 25.75 93.41 -33.55
CA ARG A 16 26.11 92.93 -32.20
C ARG A 16 24.88 92.71 -31.33
N GLU A 17 23.96 93.67 -31.33
CA GLU A 17 22.70 93.59 -30.57
C GLU A 17 21.83 92.42 -31.06
N ASN A 18 21.70 92.23 -32.37
CA ASN A 18 20.97 91.08 -32.92
C ASN A 18 21.62 89.74 -32.54
N VAL A 19 22.94 89.63 -32.59
CA VAL A 19 23.66 88.41 -32.18
C VAL A 19 23.49 88.13 -30.68
N GLU A 20 23.50 89.17 -29.84
CA GLU A 20 23.30 89.01 -28.40
C GLU A 20 21.86 88.56 -28.06
N ILE A 21 20.86 89.18 -28.70
CA ILE A 21 19.46 88.78 -28.54
C ILE A 21 19.26 87.36 -29.07
N GLU A 22 19.77 87.04 -30.25
CA GLU A 22 19.65 85.70 -30.84
C GLU A 22 20.37 84.65 -29.98
N SER A 23 21.59 84.94 -29.51
CA SER A 23 22.32 84.05 -28.60
C SER A 23 21.59 83.82 -27.30
N LYS A 24 20.98 84.86 -26.71
CA LYS A 24 20.22 84.74 -25.46
C LYS A 24 18.95 83.93 -25.67
N THR A 25 18.20 84.19 -26.74
CA THR A 25 16.99 83.41 -27.05
C THR A 25 17.31 81.94 -27.34
N GLN A 26 18.42 81.63 -28.00
CA GLN A 26 18.87 80.26 -28.22
C GLN A 26 19.32 79.59 -26.92
N LEU A 27 20.02 80.30 -26.04
CA LEU A 27 20.40 79.80 -24.71
C LEU A 27 19.16 79.50 -23.85
N ASP A 28 18.20 80.43 -23.78
CA ASP A 28 16.96 80.25 -23.02
C ASP A 28 16.12 79.09 -23.57
N GLU A 29 16.13 78.86 -24.89
CA GLU A 29 15.46 77.72 -25.53
C GLU A 29 16.14 76.38 -25.21
N VAL A 30 17.48 76.36 -25.21
CA VAL A 30 18.26 75.18 -24.83
C VAL A 30 18.07 74.85 -23.35
N GLU A 31 18.10 75.86 -22.48
CA GLU A 31 17.84 75.70 -21.05
C GLU A 31 16.43 75.14 -20.80
N ARG A 32 15.41 75.68 -21.48
CA ARG A 32 14.04 75.18 -21.34
C ARG A 32 13.89 73.73 -21.81
N LYS A 33 14.52 73.36 -22.92
CA LYS A 33 14.53 71.97 -23.41
C LYS A 33 15.26 71.03 -22.46
N LEU A 34 16.37 71.48 -21.86
CA LEU A 34 17.11 70.69 -20.90
C LEU A 34 16.31 70.48 -19.62
N ILE A 35 15.69 71.54 -19.08
CA ILE A 35 14.83 71.44 -17.90
C ILE A 35 13.63 70.55 -18.18
N GLY A 36 12.93 70.74 -19.30
CA GLY A 36 11.81 69.89 -19.68
C GLY A 36 12.20 68.42 -19.86
N GLY A 37 13.36 68.15 -20.48
CA GLY A 37 13.89 66.80 -20.61
C GLY A 37 14.30 66.18 -19.27
N LEU A 38 14.82 66.97 -18.33
CA LEU A 38 15.16 66.51 -16.98
C LEU A 38 13.89 66.20 -16.17
N GLU A 39 12.84 67.02 -16.26
CA GLU A 39 11.55 66.78 -15.60
C GLU A 39 10.88 65.52 -16.15
N GLU A 40 10.85 65.35 -17.48
CA GLU A 40 10.30 64.16 -18.13
C GLU A 40 11.07 62.89 -17.72
N LEU A 41 12.41 62.94 -17.76
CA LEU A 41 13.24 61.83 -17.31
C LEU A 41 13.02 61.49 -15.83
N THR A 42 12.81 62.50 -14.97
CA THR A 42 12.54 62.27 -13.54
C THR A 42 11.22 61.53 -13.34
N VAL A 43 10.17 61.95 -14.05
CA VAL A 43 8.85 61.28 -14.00
C VAL A 43 8.94 59.84 -14.54
N ASP A 44 9.68 59.63 -15.61
CA ASP A 44 9.86 58.30 -16.21
C ASP A 44 10.59 57.35 -15.23
N VAL A 45 11.64 57.84 -14.57
CA VAL A 45 12.38 57.08 -13.55
C VAL A 45 11.48 56.74 -12.35
N GLU A 46 10.70 57.69 -11.83
CA GLU A 46 9.75 57.44 -10.74
C GLU A 46 8.66 56.42 -11.13
N THR A 47 8.21 56.45 -12.38
CA THR A 47 7.22 55.51 -12.90
C THR A 47 7.82 54.11 -12.96
N HIS A 48 9.03 53.96 -13.50
CA HIS A 48 9.74 52.68 -13.53
C HIS A 48 9.99 52.11 -12.13
N PHE A 49 10.37 52.93 -11.15
CA PHE A 49 10.55 52.46 -9.77
C PHE A 49 9.24 51.98 -9.15
N ARG A 50 8.11 52.62 -9.47
CA ARG A 50 6.80 52.20 -9.00
C ARG A 50 6.39 50.86 -9.60
N GLU A 51 6.53 50.71 -10.92
CA GLU A 51 6.24 49.46 -11.62
C GLU A 51 7.12 48.31 -11.11
N LEU A 52 8.41 48.56 -10.88
CA LEU A 52 9.31 47.59 -10.26
C LEU A 52 8.85 47.20 -8.85
N THR A 53 8.42 48.17 -8.04
CA THR A 53 7.93 47.91 -6.68
C THR A 53 6.67 47.06 -6.69
N GLU A 54 5.73 47.33 -7.61
CA GLU A 54 4.48 46.55 -7.76
C GLU A 54 4.75 45.09 -8.17
N ILE A 55 5.81 44.84 -8.95
CA ILE A 55 6.22 43.49 -9.35
C ILE A 55 7.04 42.80 -8.25
N GLU A 56 7.84 43.54 -7.51
CA GLU A 56 8.76 43.00 -6.49
C GLU A 56 8.04 42.71 -5.16
N GLU A 57 7.03 43.51 -4.78
CA GLU A 57 6.30 43.36 -3.51
C GLU A 57 5.68 41.96 -3.31
N PRO A 58 5.02 41.33 -4.31
CA PRO A 58 4.52 39.96 -4.19
C PRO A 58 5.63 38.92 -4.04
N LEU A 59 6.79 39.14 -4.67
CA LEU A 59 7.94 38.24 -4.64
C LEU A 59 8.74 38.33 -3.34
N GLN A 60 8.70 39.49 -2.68
CA GLN A 60 9.29 39.69 -1.35
C GLN A 60 8.45 39.12 -0.22
N ARG A 61 7.21 38.66 -0.49
CA ARG A 61 6.38 38.04 0.55
C ARG A 61 7.05 36.75 1.04
N PRO A 62 7.33 36.63 2.36
CA PRO A 62 7.88 35.41 2.90
C PRO A 62 6.86 34.28 2.73
N PHE A 63 7.36 33.07 2.48
CA PHE A 63 6.53 31.87 2.30
C PHE A 63 5.52 31.62 3.44
N ALA A 64 5.82 32.11 4.65
CA ALA A 64 4.93 32.05 5.80
C ALA A 64 3.67 32.93 5.71
N ALA A 65 3.70 33.97 4.88
CA ALA A 65 2.59 34.88 4.61
C ALA A 65 1.88 34.56 3.27
N GLU A 66 2.31 33.51 2.57
CA GLU A 66 1.71 33.08 1.32
C GLU A 66 0.40 32.33 1.62
N ALA A 67 -0.71 32.86 1.13
CA ALA A 67 -2.04 32.30 1.31
C ALA A 67 -2.59 31.79 -0.01
N LEU A 68 -3.16 30.59 0.01
CA LEU A 68 -3.91 30.05 -1.11
C LEU A 68 -5.38 30.40 -0.94
N THR A 69 -5.96 31.05 -1.95
CA THR A 69 -7.41 31.25 -2.01
C THR A 69 -8.06 29.97 -2.51
N LYS A 70 -8.83 29.31 -1.65
CA LYS A 70 -9.58 28.12 -2.05
C LYS A 70 -10.77 28.56 -2.92
N VAL A 71 -10.73 28.25 -4.22
CA VAL A 71 -11.88 28.45 -5.11
C VAL A 71 -12.87 27.32 -4.87
N THR A 72 -13.82 27.54 -3.98
CA THR A 72 -15.04 26.73 -3.86
C THR A 72 -16.19 27.44 -4.58
N ASP A 73 -17.09 26.68 -5.20
CA ASP A 73 -18.25 27.18 -5.99
C ASP A 73 -19.25 28.03 -5.17
N GLU A 74 -19.06 28.13 -3.85
CA GLU A 74 -19.85 28.97 -2.96
C GLU A 74 -19.00 30.13 -2.46
N ARG A 75 -19.61 31.32 -2.41
CA ARG A 75 -19.06 32.68 -2.25
C ARG A 75 -18.19 32.97 -1.00
N SER A 76 -17.62 31.98 -0.34
CA SER A 76 -16.62 32.13 0.71
C SER A 76 -15.23 31.85 0.16
N SER A 77 -14.45 32.90 -0.07
CA SER A 77 -13.01 32.79 -0.29
C SER A 77 -12.33 32.59 1.07
N ASP A 78 -12.14 31.35 1.47
CA ASP A 78 -11.26 31.03 2.60
C ASP A 78 -9.81 31.16 2.11
N GLU A 79 -9.10 32.15 2.66
CA GLU A 79 -7.65 32.27 2.53
C GLU A 79 -7.01 31.34 3.57
N VAL A 80 -6.30 30.33 3.08
CA VAL A 80 -5.59 29.37 3.93
C VAL A 80 -4.09 29.56 3.72
N LEU A 81 -3.36 29.72 4.82
CA LEU A 81 -1.90 29.84 4.76
C LEU A 81 -1.30 28.55 4.18
N LEU A 82 -0.40 28.72 3.21
CA LEU A 82 0.28 27.62 2.52
C LEU A 82 1.09 26.77 3.51
N THR A 83 1.68 27.40 4.52
CA THR A 83 2.43 26.72 5.59
C THR A 83 1.58 25.78 6.42
N ASP A 84 0.36 26.19 6.75
CA ASP A 84 -0.56 25.37 7.54
C ASP A 84 -0.98 24.16 6.72
N ARG A 85 -1.28 24.36 5.43
CA ARG A 85 -1.65 23.27 4.54
C ARG A 85 -0.53 22.27 4.30
N ILE A 86 0.71 22.75 4.16
CA ILE A 86 1.88 21.88 4.04
C ILE A 86 2.10 21.09 5.33
N SER A 87 1.89 21.72 6.49
CA SER A 87 2.04 21.07 7.80
C SER A 87 0.97 19.99 8.00
N GLU A 88 -0.29 20.28 7.68
CA GLU A 88 -1.38 19.30 7.67
C GLU A 88 -1.08 18.12 6.74
N PHE A 89 -0.58 18.40 5.53
CA PHE A 89 -0.22 17.34 4.58
C PHE A 89 0.92 16.47 5.11
N ARG A 90 1.94 17.06 5.76
CA ARG A 90 3.03 16.29 6.38
C ARG A 90 2.51 15.41 7.52
N ALA A 91 1.69 15.96 8.41
CA ALA A 91 1.08 15.20 9.50
C ALA A 91 0.22 14.03 8.97
N LEU A 92 -0.60 14.29 7.95
CA LEU A 92 -1.40 13.25 7.30
C LEU A 92 -0.51 12.18 6.66
N ARG A 93 0.58 12.59 5.98
CA ARG A 93 1.53 11.65 5.38
C ARG A 93 2.16 10.76 6.45
N GLU A 94 2.60 11.32 7.56
CA GLU A 94 3.19 10.57 8.67
C GLU A 94 2.19 9.55 9.25
N GLU A 95 0.94 9.96 9.49
CA GLU A 95 -0.13 9.06 9.96
C GLU A 95 -0.37 7.91 8.97
N LYS A 96 -0.45 8.21 7.66
CA LYS A 96 -0.67 7.19 6.63
C LYS A 96 0.53 6.27 6.45
N GLU A 97 1.74 6.79 6.58
CA GLU A 97 2.97 6.00 6.53
C GLU A 97 3.04 5.03 7.71
N GLU A 98 2.66 5.46 8.91
CA GLU A 98 2.54 4.58 10.10
C GLU A 98 1.49 3.48 9.88
N LEU A 99 0.32 3.84 9.35
CA LEU A 99 -0.73 2.87 9.07
C LEU A 99 -0.30 1.85 8.02
N LEU A 100 0.36 2.28 6.94
CA LEU A 100 0.89 1.38 5.92
C LEU A 100 1.95 0.44 6.50
N CYS A 101 2.83 0.93 7.37
CA CYS A 101 3.80 0.08 8.06
C CYS A 101 3.12 -0.99 8.91
N LYS A 102 2.06 -0.65 9.65
CA LYS A 102 1.27 -1.60 10.44
C LYS A 102 0.64 -2.67 9.56
N LEU A 103 -0.10 -2.25 8.52
CA LEU A 103 -0.76 -3.16 7.59
C LEU A 103 0.24 -4.07 6.87
N TRP A 104 1.43 -3.57 6.54
CA TRP A 104 2.47 -4.37 5.93
C TRP A 104 2.97 -5.49 6.86
N ASN A 105 3.16 -5.18 8.15
CA ASN A 105 3.58 -6.17 9.13
C ASN A 105 2.47 -7.20 9.41
N GLU A 106 1.20 -6.78 9.50
CA GLU A 106 0.07 -7.70 9.65
C GLU A 106 -0.06 -8.63 8.44
N TRP A 107 0.08 -8.09 7.22
CA TRP A 107 0.07 -8.90 6.01
C TRP A 107 1.21 -9.93 6.01
N GLU A 108 2.40 -9.53 6.45
CA GLU A 108 3.55 -10.42 6.59
C GLU A 108 3.28 -11.57 7.58
N ASP A 109 2.69 -11.26 8.74
CA ASP A 109 2.31 -12.26 9.73
C ASP A 109 1.29 -13.27 9.17
N ILE A 110 0.28 -12.78 8.43
CA ILE A 110 -0.71 -13.63 7.77
C ILE A 110 -0.05 -14.55 6.73
N GLN A 111 0.94 -14.06 5.97
CA GLN A 111 1.68 -14.92 5.04
C GLN A 111 2.44 -16.03 5.78
N PHE A 112 3.05 -15.72 6.92
CA PHE A 112 3.77 -16.71 7.73
C PHE A 112 2.82 -17.77 8.29
N ASP A 113 1.66 -17.36 8.79
CA ASP A 113 0.62 -18.27 9.27
C ASP A 113 0.08 -19.18 8.15
N LEU A 114 -0.10 -18.63 6.95
CA LEU A 114 -0.53 -19.40 5.78
C LEU A 114 0.53 -20.46 5.39
N ILE A 115 1.80 -20.06 5.35
CA ILE A 115 2.92 -20.98 5.05
C ILE A 115 3.02 -22.05 6.13
N LYS A 116 2.91 -21.68 7.41
CA LYS A 116 2.89 -22.59 8.55
C LYS A 116 1.80 -23.64 8.39
N LEU A 117 0.56 -23.21 8.14
CA LEU A 117 -0.57 -24.10 7.95
C LEU A 117 -0.38 -25.04 6.75
N ALA A 118 0.15 -24.52 5.65
CA ALA A 118 0.47 -25.34 4.49
C ALA A 118 1.48 -26.44 4.86
N VAL A 119 2.56 -26.10 5.59
CA VAL A 119 3.57 -27.09 6.02
C VAL A 119 3.00 -28.12 6.97
N GLU A 120 2.17 -27.71 7.93
CA GLU A 120 1.48 -28.63 8.84
C GLU A 120 0.63 -29.66 8.06
N ALA A 121 -0.03 -29.22 6.99
CA ALA A 121 -0.90 -30.07 6.18
C ALA A 121 -0.15 -30.95 5.16
N LEU A 122 0.82 -30.39 4.44
CA LEU A 122 1.42 -31.02 3.25
C LEU A 122 2.89 -31.44 3.44
N GLY A 123 3.54 -30.96 4.51
CA GLY A 123 4.97 -31.10 4.72
C GLY A 123 5.81 -30.07 3.95
N LYS A 124 6.96 -29.73 4.52
CA LYS A 124 7.92 -28.71 4.05
C LYS A 124 8.45 -29.01 2.65
N GLN A 125 8.66 -30.27 2.32
CA GLN A 125 9.15 -30.72 1.01
C GLN A 125 8.15 -30.47 -0.13
N SER A 126 6.86 -30.34 0.19
CA SER A 126 5.79 -30.19 -0.79
C SER A 126 5.51 -28.71 -1.12
N ILE A 127 6.20 -27.79 -0.44
CA ILE A 127 5.92 -26.35 -0.52
C ILE A 127 7.18 -25.63 -0.99
N LEU A 128 7.00 -24.83 -2.04
CA LEU A 128 8.02 -23.93 -2.54
C LEU A 128 7.82 -22.55 -1.91
N VAL A 129 8.75 -22.15 -1.04
CA VAL A 129 8.78 -20.79 -0.49
C VAL A 129 9.88 -20.02 -1.19
N THR A 130 9.51 -19.13 -2.12
CA THR A 130 10.45 -18.39 -2.97
C THR A 130 11.38 -17.50 -2.16
N GLN A 131 10.94 -16.99 -1.01
CA GLN A 131 11.79 -16.13 -0.20
C GLN A 131 12.98 -16.88 0.44
N LEU A 132 12.90 -18.21 0.63
CA LEU A 132 14.03 -19.04 1.08
C LEU A 132 15.10 -19.28 0.00
N GLN A 133 14.80 -18.94 -1.26
CA GLN A 133 15.70 -19.17 -2.41
C GLN A 133 16.57 -17.95 -2.75
N GLY A 134 16.77 -17.04 -1.81
CA GLY A 134 17.54 -15.80 -2.02
C GLY A 134 16.67 -14.58 -2.32
N GLY A 135 15.42 -14.58 -1.86
CA GLY A 135 14.59 -13.38 -1.87
C GLY A 135 15.13 -12.32 -0.91
N ALA A 136 15.00 -11.04 -1.27
CA ALA A 136 15.33 -9.96 -0.36
C ALA A 136 14.35 -10.00 0.84
N MET A 137 14.90 -10.17 2.03
CA MET A 137 14.18 -10.15 3.30
C MET A 137 14.73 -9.06 4.22
N LYS A 138 13.87 -8.54 5.11
CA LYS A 138 14.31 -7.71 6.22
C LYS A 138 15.19 -8.54 7.18
N PRO A 139 16.12 -7.92 7.92
CA PRO A 139 16.90 -8.60 8.93
C PRO A 139 16.01 -9.38 9.92
N GLY A 140 16.36 -10.64 10.21
CA GLY A 140 15.62 -11.50 11.13
C GLY A 140 14.36 -12.19 10.57
N GLN A 141 13.84 -11.76 9.41
CA GLN A 141 12.69 -12.43 8.79
C GLN A 141 13.00 -13.86 8.35
N GLN A 142 14.20 -14.08 7.80
CA GLN A 142 14.57 -15.40 7.32
C GLN A 142 14.66 -16.42 8.45
N GLU A 143 15.30 -16.05 9.56
CA GLU A 143 15.37 -16.89 10.76
C GLU A 143 13.96 -17.17 11.30
N ARG A 144 13.10 -16.16 11.36
CA ARG A 144 11.70 -16.33 11.79
C ARG A 144 10.94 -17.30 10.88
N LEU A 145 11.14 -17.21 9.56
CA LEU A 145 10.50 -18.11 8.60
C LEU A 145 11.02 -19.54 8.78
N GLU A 146 12.33 -19.74 8.84
CA GLU A 146 12.94 -21.06 9.05
C GLU A 146 12.44 -21.72 10.34
N ASN A 147 12.42 -20.98 11.45
CA ASN A 147 11.87 -21.46 12.71
C ASN A 147 10.38 -21.85 12.61
N THR A 148 9.59 -21.07 11.87
CA THR A 148 8.17 -21.35 11.64
C THR A 148 7.98 -22.65 10.84
N LEU A 149 8.78 -22.85 9.80
CA LEU A 149 8.74 -24.04 8.96
C LEU A 149 9.16 -25.29 9.74
N ASP A 150 10.20 -25.20 10.56
CA ASP A 150 10.69 -26.34 11.34
C ASP A 150 9.70 -26.75 12.44
N ALA A 151 9.08 -25.77 13.10
CA ALA A 151 8.00 -26.03 14.06
C ALA A 151 6.79 -26.70 13.39
N ALA A 152 6.36 -26.19 12.23
CA ALA A 152 5.25 -26.75 11.45
C ALA A 152 5.56 -28.18 10.96
N GLN A 153 6.79 -28.42 10.49
CA GLN A 153 7.20 -29.75 10.03
C GLN A 153 7.18 -30.78 11.16
N LYS A 154 7.53 -30.37 12.38
CA LYS A 154 7.44 -31.25 13.54
C LYS A 154 5.99 -31.69 13.80
N ILE A 155 5.05 -30.75 13.73
CA ILE A 155 3.62 -31.05 13.87
C ILE A 155 3.14 -31.99 12.76
N HIS A 156 3.51 -31.72 11.50
CA HIS A 156 3.19 -32.59 10.37
C HIS A 156 3.67 -34.03 10.60
N ASN A 157 4.93 -34.19 11.03
CA ASN A 157 5.52 -35.50 11.31
C ASN A 157 4.78 -36.23 12.45
N GLU A 158 4.41 -35.52 13.52
CA GLU A 158 3.64 -36.09 14.64
C GLU A 158 2.25 -36.57 14.21
N ILE A 159 1.54 -35.76 13.40
CA ILE A 159 0.22 -36.12 12.85
C ILE A 159 0.34 -37.35 11.94
N HIS A 160 1.31 -37.33 11.02
CA HIS A 160 1.55 -38.45 10.11
C HIS A 160 1.89 -39.74 10.88
N HIS A 161 2.70 -39.65 11.94
CA HIS A 161 3.04 -40.80 12.75
C HIS A 161 1.81 -41.38 13.45
N ARG A 162 0.97 -40.54 14.08
CA ARG A 162 -0.28 -40.98 14.72
C ARG A 162 -1.25 -41.62 13.74
N HIS A 163 -1.36 -41.10 12.53
CA HIS A 163 -2.18 -41.72 11.49
C HIS A 163 -1.67 -43.12 11.11
N ALA A 164 -0.35 -43.27 10.92
CA ALA A 164 0.24 -44.57 10.63
C ALA A 164 0.03 -45.59 11.78
N GLU A 165 0.15 -45.16 13.04
CA GLU A 165 -0.17 -45.99 14.20
C GLU A 165 -1.64 -46.39 14.24
N LEU A 166 -2.56 -45.45 13.93
CA LEU A 166 -3.99 -45.72 13.89
C LEU A 166 -4.34 -46.76 12.81
N ASP A 167 -3.77 -46.64 11.62
CA ASP A 167 -3.99 -47.60 10.52
C ASP A 167 -3.49 -49.00 10.88
N GLN A 168 -2.32 -49.09 11.53
CA GLN A 168 -1.81 -50.37 12.04
C GLN A 168 -2.73 -50.98 13.10
N ASN A 169 -3.20 -50.17 14.06
CA ASN A 169 -4.12 -50.62 15.10
C ASN A 169 -5.47 -51.07 14.51
N MET A 170 -5.97 -50.36 13.51
CA MET A 170 -7.23 -50.70 12.84
C MET A 170 -7.10 -52.03 12.07
N THR A 171 -5.99 -52.23 11.36
CA THR A 171 -5.68 -53.51 10.70
C THR A 171 -5.60 -54.66 11.71
N GLY A 172 -4.93 -54.46 12.86
CA GLY A 172 -4.86 -55.47 13.91
C GLY A 172 -6.21 -55.77 14.58
N LEU A 173 -7.07 -54.76 14.71
CA LEU A 173 -8.45 -54.93 15.19
C LEU A 173 -9.29 -55.74 14.21
N GLU A 174 -9.22 -55.44 12.91
CA GLU A 174 -9.91 -56.20 11.85
C GLU A 174 -9.50 -57.67 11.87
N GLU A 175 -8.20 -57.97 12.00
CA GLU A 175 -7.71 -59.34 12.12
C GLU A 175 -8.28 -60.04 13.35
N THR A 176 -8.25 -59.37 14.51
CA THR A 176 -8.77 -59.89 15.78
C THR A 176 -10.27 -60.20 15.69
N VAL A 177 -11.05 -59.29 15.11
CA VAL A 177 -12.49 -59.49 14.87
C VAL A 177 -12.73 -60.66 13.92
N GLY A 178 -11.92 -60.80 12.86
CA GLY A 178 -11.97 -61.94 11.95
C GLY A 178 -11.72 -63.28 12.65
N GLN A 179 -10.72 -63.33 13.55
CA GLN A 179 -10.44 -64.52 14.35
C GLN A 179 -11.59 -64.86 15.30
N ILE A 180 -12.17 -63.86 15.98
CA ILE A 180 -13.33 -64.05 16.87
C ILE A 180 -14.52 -64.57 16.06
N ALA A 181 -14.84 -63.96 14.92
CA ALA A 181 -15.94 -64.39 14.06
C ALA A 181 -15.76 -65.86 13.62
N ASN A 182 -14.55 -66.25 13.23
CA ASN A 182 -14.25 -67.64 12.86
C ASN A 182 -14.41 -68.61 14.04
N ARG A 183 -13.92 -68.26 15.23
CA ARG A 183 -14.10 -69.07 16.44
C ARG A 183 -15.57 -69.23 16.81
N THR A 184 -16.33 -68.13 16.77
CA THR A 184 -17.77 -68.12 17.04
C THR A 184 -18.53 -68.97 16.02
N LYS A 185 -18.22 -68.83 14.71
CA LYS A 185 -18.82 -69.66 13.66
C LYS A 185 -18.57 -71.14 13.90
N LYS A 186 -17.32 -71.51 14.23
CA LYS A 186 -16.95 -72.89 14.53
C LYS A 186 -17.70 -73.42 15.77
N ALA A 187 -17.75 -72.65 16.85
CA ALA A 187 -18.47 -73.03 18.06
C ALA A 187 -19.98 -73.22 17.79
N ALA A 188 -20.58 -72.34 16.98
CA ALA A 188 -21.98 -72.45 16.59
C ALA A 188 -22.24 -73.70 15.74
N THR A 189 -21.37 -74.02 14.77
CA THR A 189 -21.50 -75.25 13.97
C THR A 189 -21.32 -76.51 14.82
N ASP A 190 -20.36 -76.51 15.74
CA ASP A 190 -20.11 -77.65 16.64
C ASP A 190 -21.31 -77.87 17.58
N MET A 191 -21.88 -76.79 18.15
CA MET A 191 -23.10 -76.86 18.95
C MET A 191 -24.30 -77.39 18.16
N GLN A 192 -24.48 -76.93 16.92
CA GLN A 192 -25.58 -77.39 16.07
C GLN A 192 -25.45 -78.88 15.72
N GLN A 193 -24.23 -79.35 15.50
CA GLN A 193 -23.95 -80.77 15.27
C GLN A 193 -24.21 -81.60 16.52
N GLN A 194 -23.74 -81.16 17.69
CA GLN A 194 -24.03 -81.83 18.97
C GLN A 194 -25.53 -81.90 19.26
N TYR A 195 -26.25 -80.80 19.08
CA TYR A 195 -27.71 -80.75 19.22
C TYR A 195 -28.38 -81.79 18.32
N THR A 196 -27.97 -81.87 17.05
CA THR A 196 -28.53 -82.83 16.08
C THR A 196 -28.28 -84.28 16.50
N VAL A 197 -27.07 -84.60 16.98
CA VAL A 197 -26.72 -85.93 17.48
C VAL A 197 -27.56 -86.30 18.71
N GLN A 198 -27.66 -85.41 19.70
CA GLN A 198 -28.46 -85.64 20.90
C GLN A 198 -29.94 -85.80 20.57
N LYS A 199 -30.49 -84.93 19.72
CA LYS A 199 -31.87 -85.00 19.23
C LYS A 199 -32.16 -86.37 18.60
N ASN A 200 -31.31 -86.81 17.68
CA ASN A 200 -31.49 -88.11 17.00
C ASN A 200 -31.38 -89.30 17.97
N LYS A 201 -30.47 -89.24 18.95
CA LYS A 201 -30.36 -90.26 20.00
C LYS A 201 -31.62 -90.34 20.85
N LEU A 202 -32.17 -89.18 21.23
CA LEU A 202 -33.40 -89.09 22.03
C LEU A 202 -34.60 -89.65 21.27
N PHE A 203 -34.79 -89.25 20.00
CA PHE A 203 -35.86 -89.80 19.17
C PHE A 203 -35.76 -91.30 18.96
N LYS A 204 -34.55 -91.85 18.72
CA LYS A 204 -34.36 -93.31 18.60
C LYS A 204 -34.72 -94.04 19.89
N GLY A 205 -34.28 -93.54 21.05
CA GLY A 205 -34.63 -94.12 22.34
C GLY A 205 -36.13 -94.08 22.62
N LEU A 206 -36.78 -92.97 22.29
CA LEU A 206 -38.22 -92.79 22.45
C LEU A 206 -39.00 -93.76 21.53
N MET A 207 -38.57 -93.91 20.28
CA MET A 207 -39.17 -94.87 19.33
C MET A 207 -39.04 -96.32 19.81
N GLN A 208 -37.86 -96.72 20.29
CA GLN A 208 -37.66 -98.05 20.89
C GLN A 208 -38.56 -98.28 22.12
N SER A 209 -38.72 -97.27 22.98
CA SER A 209 -39.60 -97.38 24.14
C SER A 209 -41.08 -97.53 23.74
N ILE A 210 -41.52 -96.85 22.67
CA ILE A 210 -42.86 -96.99 22.12
C ILE A 210 -43.06 -98.39 21.52
N GLU A 211 -42.08 -98.89 20.76
CA GLU A 211 -42.14 -100.25 20.18
C GLU A 211 -42.21 -101.32 21.27
N GLN A 212 -41.46 -101.18 22.36
CA GLN A 212 -41.52 -102.09 23.50
C GLN A 212 -42.88 -102.06 24.20
N LEU A 213 -43.49 -100.88 24.34
CA LEU A 213 -44.83 -100.69 24.90
C LEU A 213 -45.93 -101.27 24.00
N ALA A 214 -45.77 -101.21 22.68
CA ALA A 214 -46.72 -101.76 21.72
C ALA A 214 -46.63 -103.29 21.56
N ALA A 215 -45.54 -103.90 22.04
CA ALA A 215 -45.32 -105.36 22.02
C ALA A 215 -45.81 -106.06 23.31
N LEU A 216 -46.32 -105.30 24.27
CA LEU A 216 -47.03 -105.78 25.48
C LEU A 216 -48.55 -105.81 25.22
#